data_AF-A0A1I7HTU7-F1
#
_entry.id   AF-A0A1I7HTU7-F1
#
_cell.length_a   1.000
_cell.length_b   1.000
_cell.length_c   1.000
_cell.angle_alpha   90.00
_cell.angle_beta   90.00
_cell.angle_gamma   90.00
#
_symmetry.space_group_name_H-M   'P 1'
#
loop_
_entity.id
_entity.type
_entity.pdbx_description
1 polymer ?
#
loop_
_entity_poly.entity_id
_entity_poly.type
_entity_poly.pdbx_seq_one_letter_code
_entity_poly.pdbx_strand_id
1 'polypeptide(L)'
;MNLTHKLKGAAFAALLFGATAVTPVFAQQATAPAQQGQQQNFTEAELKQFANANSRLMVIQQEGEKTMMGILEEEKLSIDKFNQMAQAHQQQKLAEVGATPEEMAAFNKAAQRMMELQPAMQKQVETAIQKDGMTLDKYEQIMIAYRQDQALQQRVQKLMEQQ
;
A
#
# COMPACT_ATOMS: atom_id res chain seq x y z
N MET A 1 -36.10 -18.46 33.44
CA MET A 1 -35.29 -17.56 34.29
C MET A 1 -34.45 -18.45 35.19
N ASN A 2 -33.14 -18.59 34.93
CA ASN A 2 -32.25 -19.43 35.73
C ASN A 2 -30.87 -18.79 35.87
N LEU A 3 -30.35 -18.92 37.09
CA LEU A 3 -29.24 -18.21 37.70
C LEU A 3 -27.85 -18.74 37.29
N THR A 4 -26.89 -17.84 37.50
CA THR A 4 -25.43 -17.87 37.40
C THR A 4 -24.65 -19.03 38.05
N HIS A 5 -23.40 -19.19 37.58
CA HIS A 5 -22.13 -19.72 38.17
C HIS A 5 -21.53 -20.88 37.33
N LYS A 6 -20.22 -20.97 37.03
CA LYS A 6 -19.08 -21.05 37.96
C LYS A 6 -17.74 -20.81 37.23
N LEU A 7 -16.82 -20.09 37.91
CA LEU A 7 -15.37 -20.21 37.73
C LEU A 7 -14.93 -21.66 37.97
N LYS A 8 -14.00 -22.15 37.15
CA LYS A 8 -13.10 -23.26 37.50
C LYS A 8 -11.67 -22.82 37.25
N GLY A 9 -10.92 -22.62 38.33
CA GLY A 9 -9.47 -22.53 38.27
C GLY A 9 -8.81 -23.90 38.26
N ALA A 10 -7.52 -23.93 37.94
CA ALA A 10 -6.55 -24.82 38.55
C ALA A 10 -5.14 -24.34 38.17
N ALA A 11 -4.41 -23.84 39.17
CA ALA A 11 -2.96 -23.75 39.12
C ALA A 11 -2.40 -25.17 39.34
N PHE A 12 -1.36 -25.54 38.59
CA PHE A 12 -0.44 -26.60 39.01
C PHE A 12 0.98 -26.20 38.58
N ALA A 13 1.77 -25.86 39.60
CA ALA A 13 3.20 -25.77 39.51
C ALA A 13 3.84 -27.13 39.87
N ALA A 14 5.07 -27.28 39.38
CA ALA A 14 6.13 -28.18 39.83
C ALA A 14 6.29 -29.56 39.15
N LEU A 15 7.31 -29.58 38.28
CA LEU A 15 8.48 -30.47 38.30
C LEU A 15 8.26 -31.98 38.20
N LEU A 16 8.77 -32.56 37.11
CA LEU A 16 9.62 -33.75 37.17
C LEU A 16 10.63 -33.75 36.01
N PHE A 17 11.86 -34.07 36.37
CA PHE A 17 13.09 -34.12 35.58
C PHE A 17 12.98 -35.03 34.33
N GLY A 18 13.56 -34.57 33.22
CA GLY A 18 13.88 -35.39 32.06
C GLY A 18 15.10 -34.82 31.34
N ALA A 19 16.29 -35.17 31.81
CA ALA A 19 17.54 -34.87 31.14
C ALA A 19 17.68 -35.75 29.89
N THR A 20 17.54 -35.15 28.72
CA THR A 20 18.16 -35.66 27.49
C THR A 20 18.90 -34.50 26.84
N ALA A 21 20.23 -34.64 26.80
CA ALA A 21 21.12 -33.74 26.10
C ALA A 21 20.74 -33.69 24.62
N VAL A 22 20.34 -32.51 24.15
CA VAL A 22 20.37 -32.13 22.74
C VAL A 22 20.75 -30.66 22.68
N THR A 23 21.80 -30.41 21.93
CA THR A 23 22.54 -29.17 21.75
C THR A 23 21.63 -27.95 21.54
N PRO A 24 21.98 -26.75 22.05
CA PRO A 24 21.30 -25.55 21.64
C PRO A 24 21.67 -25.26 20.19
N VAL A 25 20.82 -25.70 19.25
CA VAL A 25 20.75 -25.05 17.94
C VAL A 25 20.14 -23.69 18.22
N PHE A 26 20.99 -22.71 18.50
CA PHE A 26 20.70 -21.33 18.19
C PHE A 26 20.46 -21.27 16.68
N ALA A 27 19.24 -21.58 16.25
CA ALA A 27 18.78 -21.21 14.93
C ALA A 27 18.95 -19.70 14.90
N GLN A 28 19.95 -19.26 14.15
CA GLN A 28 20.28 -17.87 13.93
C GLN A 28 18.99 -17.14 13.62
N GLN A 29 18.50 -16.42 14.63
CA GLN A 29 17.62 -15.31 14.43
C GLN A 29 18.46 -14.38 13.58
N ALA A 30 18.26 -14.47 12.26
CA ALA A 30 18.74 -13.47 11.33
C ALA A 30 18.05 -12.18 11.76
N THR A 31 18.64 -11.49 12.71
CA THR A 31 18.51 -10.06 12.83
C THR A 31 18.95 -9.55 11.47
N ALA A 32 17.97 -9.33 10.59
CA ALA A 32 18.14 -8.41 9.49
C ALA A 32 18.86 -7.20 10.08
N PRO A 33 19.99 -6.76 9.51
CA PRO A 33 20.66 -5.58 10.03
C PRO A 33 19.59 -4.49 10.06
N ALA A 34 19.22 -4.06 11.26
CA ALA A 34 18.56 -2.79 11.42
C ALA A 34 19.58 -1.82 10.83
N GLN A 35 19.33 -1.39 9.60
CA GLN A 35 19.97 -0.22 9.05
C GLN A 35 19.62 0.85 10.07
N GLN A 36 20.56 1.13 10.96
CA GLN A 36 20.51 2.28 11.83
C GLN A 36 20.29 3.43 10.87
N GLY A 37 19.06 3.94 10.85
CA GLY A 37 18.68 5.04 10.00
C GLY A 37 19.71 6.12 10.26
N GLN A 38 20.57 6.39 9.28
CA GLN A 38 21.14 7.72 9.20
C GLN A 38 19.91 8.62 9.28
N GLN A 39 19.81 9.43 10.33
CA GLN A 39 18.86 10.52 10.37
C GLN A 39 19.21 11.37 9.15
N GLN A 40 18.52 11.10 8.03
CA GLN A 40 18.66 11.84 6.81
C GLN A 40 18.07 13.20 7.12
N ASN A 41 18.94 14.16 7.39
CA ASN A 41 18.54 15.53 7.59
C ASN A 41 18.16 16.10 6.22
N PHE A 42 16.87 16.04 5.90
CA PHE A 42 16.31 16.72 4.74
C PHE A 42 16.22 18.22 5.02
N THR A 43 16.62 19.02 4.03
CA THR A 43 16.50 20.47 4.07
C THR A 43 15.05 20.91 3.94
N GLU A 44 14.73 22.11 4.42
CA GLU A 44 13.38 22.67 4.27
C GLU A 44 12.96 22.80 2.79
N ALA A 45 13.90 23.13 1.90
CA ALA A 45 13.66 23.18 0.47
C ALA A 45 13.27 21.82 -0.12
N GLU A 46 13.97 20.74 0.26
CA GLU A 46 13.63 19.37 -0.14
C GLU A 46 12.25 18.97 0.39
N LEU A 47 11.92 19.30 1.64
CA LEU A 47 10.60 19.00 2.21
C LEU A 47 9.47 19.78 1.53
N LYS A 48 9.73 21.02 1.12
CA LYS A 48 8.76 21.82 0.35
C LYS A 48 8.55 21.25 -1.05
N GLN A 49 9.61 20.89 -1.76
CA GLN A 49 9.52 20.21 -3.05
C GLN A 49 8.74 18.89 -2.93
N PHE A 50 8.99 18.12 -1.87
CA PHE A 50 8.27 16.89 -1.58
C PHE A 50 6.77 17.14 -1.33
N ALA A 51 6.42 18.14 -0.52
CA ALA A 51 5.03 18.52 -0.26
C ALA A 51 4.31 18.96 -1.54
N ASN A 52 4.97 19.78 -2.38
CA ASN A 52 4.45 20.20 -3.67
C ASN A 52 4.24 19.01 -4.63
N ALA A 53 5.20 18.08 -4.68
CA ALA A 53 5.11 16.88 -5.49
C ALA A 53 3.91 16.02 -5.04
N ASN A 54 3.75 15.77 -3.75
CA ASN A 54 2.59 15.03 -3.22
C ASN A 54 1.26 15.70 -3.57
N SER A 55 1.18 17.03 -3.46
CA SER A 55 -0.03 17.78 -3.84
C SER A 55 -0.39 17.58 -5.32
N ARG A 56 0.60 17.56 -6.22
CA ARG A 56 0.39 17.26 -7.64
C ARG A 56 0.00 15.79 -7.87
N LEU A 57 0.63 14.87 -7.15
CA LEU A 57 0.32 13.44 -7.25
C LEU A 57 -1.11 13.15 -6.78
N MET A 58 -1.62 13.86 -5.77
CA MET A 58 -3.02 13.76 -5.36
C MET A 58 -3.99 14.15 -6.48
N VAL A 59 -3.66 15.20 -7.25
CA VAL A 59 -4.48 15.62 -8.41
C VAL A 59 -4.43 14.55 -9.50
N ILE A 60 -3.23 14.06 -9.85
CA ILE A 60 -3.05 12.99 -10.84
C ILE A 60 -3.82 11.73 -10.44
N GLN A 61 -3.82 11.37 -9.14
CA GLN A 61 -4.57 10.24 -8.63
C GLN A 61 -6.08 10.43 -8.84
N GLN A 62 -6.63 11.60 -8.50
CA GLN A 62 -8.05 11.91 -8.70
C GLN A 62 -8.45 11.87 -10.18
N GLU A 63 -7.60 12.39 -11.07
CA GLU A 63 -7.81 12.31 -12.51
C GLU A 63 -7.78 10.86 -13.02
N GLY A 64 -6.87 10.05 -12.49
CA GLY A 64 -6.80 8.61 -12.76
C GLY A 64 -8.06 7.87 -12.32
N GLU A 65 -8.56 8.13 -11.11
CA GLU A 65 -9.81 7.56 -10.59
C GLU A 65 -11.01 7.95 -11.47
N LYS A 66 -11.10 9.22 -11.86
CA LYS A 66 -12.14 9.71 -12.78
C LYS A 66 -12.07 9.01 -14.14
N THR A 67 -10.85 8.83 -14.67
CA THR A 67 -10.64 8.16 -15.95
C THR A 67 -11.04 6.69 -15.88
N MET A 68 -10.70 6.01 -14.79
CA MET A 68 -11.13 4.62 -14.53
C MET A 68 -12.65 4.51 -14.49
N MET A 69 -13.33 5.39 -13.75
CA MET A 69 -14.79 5.41 -13.69
C MET A 69 -15.42 5.62 -15.06
N GLY A 70 -14.90 6.57 -15.85
CA GLY A 70 -15.40 6.80 -17.22
C GLY A 70 -15.28 5.58 -18.13
N ILE A 71 -14.15 4.86 -18.07
CA ILE A 71 -13.97 3.60 -18.82
C ILE A 71 -15.03 2.58 -18.42
N LEU A 72 -15.26 2.41 -17.12
CA LEU A 72 -16.22 1.43 -16.61
C LEU A 72 -17.67 1.78 -16.99
N GLU A 73 -18.04 3.06 -16.93
CA GLU A 73 -19.34 3.56 -17.38
C GLU A 73 -19.57 3.31 -18.89
N GLU A 74 -18.57 3.59 -19.72
CA GLU A 74 -18.63 3.35 -21.17
C GLU A 74 -18.79 1.87 -21.51
N GLU A 75 -18.09 0.99 -20.81
CA GLU A 75 -18.20 -0.47 -20.97
C GLU A 75 -19.43 -1.07 -20.24
N LYS A 76 -20.23 -0.23 -19.56
CA LYS A 76 -21.41 -0.62 -18.78
C LYS A 76 -21.10 -1.68 -17.71
N LEU A 77 -19.92 -1.59 -17.11
CA LEU A 77 -19.46 -2.49 -16.06
C LEU A 77 -19.41 -1.73 -14.73
N SER A 78 -20.07 -2.26 -13.69
CA SER A 78 -19.99 -1.64 -12.37
C SER A 78 -18.59 -1.79 -11.76
N ILE A 79 -18.19 -0.82 -10.94
CA ILE A 79 -16.91 -0.88 -10.22
C ILE A 79 -16.80 -2.13 -9.34
N ASP A 80 -17.88 -2.53 -8.68
CA ASP A 80 -17.91 -3.73 -7.84
C ASP A 80 -17.67 -5.00 -8.66
N LYS A 81 -18.32 -5.11 -9.83
CA LYS A 81 -18.14 -6.27 -10.72
C LYS A 81 -16.73 -6.28 -11.31
N PHE A 82 -16.22 -5.14 -11.73
CA PHE A 82 -14.84 -5.01 -12.21
C PHE A 82 -13.84 -5.42 -11.12
N ASN A 83 -14.00 -4.94 -9.88
CA ASN A 83 -13.12 -5.28 -8.76
C ASN A 83 -13.16 -6.78 -8.43
N GLN A 84 -14.35 -7.37 -8.41
CA GLN A 84 -14.53 -8.82 -8.21
C GLN A 84 -13.79 -9.63 -9.30
N MET A 85 -13.95 -9.23 -10.56
CA MET A 85 -13.30 -9.88 -11.70
C MET A 85 -11.79 -9.66 -11.71
N ALA A 86 -11.30 -8.46 -11.38
CA ALA A 86 -9.88 -8.14 -11.30
C ALA A 86 -9.19 -8.97 -10.20
N GLN A 87 -9.80 -9.05 -9.02
CA GLN A 87 -9.29 -9.87 -7.92
C GLN A 87 -9.24 -11.36 -8.31
N ALA A 88 -10.30 -11.87 -8.94
CA ALA A 88 -10.34 -13.25 -9.39
C ALA A 88 -9.34 -13.52 -10.52
N HIS A 89 -9.16 -12.60 -11.45
CA HIS A 89 -8.13 -12.70 -12.49
C HIS A 89 -6.74 -12.80 -11.86
N GLN A 90 -6.40 -11.96 -10.88
CA GLN A 90 -5.11 -12.04 -10.17
C GLN A 90 -4.90 -13.39 -9.49
N GLN A 91 -5.97 -14.00 -8.99
CA GLN A 91 -5.96 -15.33 -8.36
C GLN A 91 -6.10 -16.49 -9.36
N GLN A 92 -6.15 -16.21 -10.67
CA GLN A 92 -6.39 -17.20 -11.73
C GLN A 92 -7.74 -17.95 -11.60
N LYS A 93 -8.74 -17.30 -10.98
CA LYS A 93 -10.09 -17.81 -10.69
C LYS A 93 -11.20 -17.06 -11.42
N LEU A 94 -10.87 -16.36 -12.50
CA LEU A 94 -11.84 -15.52 -13.22
C LEU A 94 -13.10 -16.31 -13.68
N ALA A 95 -12.93 -17.58 -14.03
CA ALA A 95 -14.03 -18.48 -14.40
C ALA A 95 -15.03 -18.74 -13.26
N GLU A 96 -14.64 -18.56 -12.00
CA GLU A 96 -15.48 -18.80 -10.81
C GLU A 96 -16.39 -17.60 -10.46
N VAL A 97 -16.22 -16.45 -11.13
CA VAL A 97 -16.91 -15.18 -10.80
C VAL A 97 -18.39 -15.15 -11.25
N GLY A 98 -18.84 -16.14 -12.03
CA GLY A 98 -20.20 -16.18 -12.57
C GLY A 98 -20.51 -14.92 -13.39
N ALA A 99 -19.57 -14.44 -14.19
CA ALA A 99 -19.77 -13.32 -15.10
C ALA A 99 -20.45 -13.77 -16.40
N THR A 100 -21.38 -12.95 -16.90
CA THR A 100 -21.97 -13.11 -18.23
C THR A 100 -20.91 -12.91 -19.33
N PRO A 101 -21.15 -13.42 -20.56
CA PRO A 101 -20.28 -13.13 -21.69
C PRO A 101 -20.07 -11.63 -21.94
N GLU A 102 -21.11 -10.83 -21.74
CA GLU A 102 -21.08 -9.38 -21.89
C GLU A 102 -20.18 -8.72 -20.83
N GLU A 103 -20.32 -9.11 -19.55
CA GLU A 103 -19.44 -8.64 -18.48
C GLU A 103 -17.99 -9.06 -18.69
N MET A 104 -17.76 -10.27 -19.21
CA MET A 104 -16.41 -10.76 -19.55
C MET A 104 -15.77 -9.91 -20.66
N ALA A 105 -16.54 -9.57 -21.70
CA ALA A 105 -16.08 -8.71 -22.78
C ALA A 105 -15.80 -7.28 -22.28
N ALA A 106 -16.70 -6.72 -21.47
CA ALA A 106 -16.55 -5.40 -20.85
C ALA A 106 -15.31 -5.34 -19.95
N PHE A 107 -15.10 -6.35 -19.12
CA PHE A 107 -13.92 -6.45 -18.25
C PHE A 107 -12.62 -6.46 -19.05
N ASN A 108 -12.53 -7.28 -20.10
CA ASN A 108 -11.33 -7.37 -20.93
C ASN A 108 -11.01 -6.03 -21.61
N LYS A 109 -12.03 -5.34 -22.15
CA LYS A 109 -11.86 -4.02 -22.77
C LYS A 109 -11.44 -2.97 -21.76
N ALA A 110 -12.10 -2.91 -20.61
CA ALA A 110 -11.77 -1.99 -19.53
C ALA A 110 -10.32 -2.22 -19.05
N ALA A 111 -9.93 -3.46 -18.81
CA ALA A 111 -8.58 -3.83 -18.39
C ALA A 111 -7.52 -3.45 -19.44
N GLN A 112 -7.81 -3.68 -20.73
CA GLN A 112 -6.92 -3.27 -21.82
C GLN A 112 -6.74 -1.75 -21.86
N ARG A 113 -7.83 -0.99 -21.83
CA ARG A 113 -7.78 0.49 -21.85
C ARG A 113 -7.03 1.04 -20.65
N MET A 114 -7.24 0.47 -19.46
CA MET A 114 -6.49 0.84 -18.27
C MET A 114 -5.00 0.51 -18.41
N MET A 115 -4.64 -0.62 -19.03
CA MET A 115 -3.25 -0.99 -19.32
C MET A 115 -2.57 0.00 -20.26
N GLU A 116 -3.28 0.45 -21.30
CA GLU A 116 -2.79 1.42 -22.28
C GLU A 116 -2.53 2.81 -21.65
N LEU A 117 -3.24 3.16 -20.57
CA LEU A 117 -3.04 4.41 -19.83
C LEU A 117 -1.84 4.39 -18.88
N GLN A 118 -1.38 3.22 -18.43
CA GLN A 118 -0.33 3.12 -17.41
C GLN A 118 0.95 3.90 -17.75
N PRO A 119 1.51 3.81 -18.98
CA PRO A 119 2.74 4.53 -19.32
C PRO A 119 2.57 6.05 -19.27
N ALA A 120 1.40 6.55 -19.69
CA ALA A 120 1.09 7.98 -19.66
C ALA A 120 1.00 8.48 -18.21
N MET A 121 0.31 7.73 -17.35
CA MET A 121 0.21 8.03 -15.92
C MET A 121 1.57 8.00 -15.23
N GLN A 122 2.42 6.99 -15.52
CA GLN A 122 3.78 6.91 -14.98
C GLN A 122 4.61 8.15 -15.35
N LYS A 123 4.52 8.60 -16.60
CA LYS A 123 5.20 9.80 -17.06
C LYS A 123 4.69 11.06 -16.35
N GLN A 124 3.39 11.17 -16.11
CA GLN A 124 2.81 12.28 -15.36
C GLN A 124 3.31 12.31 -13.92
N VAL A 125 3.40 11.15 -13.26
CA VAL A 125 3.96 11.01 -11.91
C VAL A 125 5.42 11.46 -11.87
N GLU A 126 6.25 10.94 -12.78
CA GLU A 126 7.67 11.34 -12.87
C GLU A 126 7.81 12.85 -13.07
N THR A 127 7.05 13.40 -14.03
CA THR A 127 7.07 14.84 -14.33
C THR A 127 6.62 15.67 -13.12
N ALA A 128 5.61 15.21 -12.37
CA ALA A 128 5.11 15.90 -11.20
C ALA A 128 6.14 15.93 -10.05
N ILE A 129 6.93 14.88 -9.89
CA ILE A 129 8.02 14.83 -8.91
C ILE A 129 9.15 15.78 -9.35
N GLN A 130 9.58 15.67 -10.61
CA GLN A 130 10.73 16.41 -11.13
C GLN A 130 10.48 17.90 -11.37
N LYS A 131 9.20 18.34 -11.42
CA LYS A 131 8.80 19.72 -11.76
C LYS A 131 9.55 20.81 -10.99
N ASP A 132 9.84 20.59 -9.72
CA ASP A 132 10.50 21.58 -8.85
C ASP A 132 12.00 21.26 -8.65
N GLY A 133 12.58 20.40 -9.49
CA GLY A 133 13.99 20.01 -9.44
C GLY A 133 14.32 18.85 -8.51
N MET A 134 13.32 18.17 -7.95
CA MET A 134 13.51 16.98 -7.12
C MET A 134 13.77 15.75 -7.99
N THR A 135 14.82 14.98 -7.68
CA THR A 135 15.05 13.69 -8.35
C THR A 135 14.11 12.62 -7.80
N LEU A 136 13.86 11.57 -8.59
CA LEU A 136 13.09 10.41 -8.12
C LEU A 136 13.73 9.75 -6.91
N ASP A 137 15.05 9.52 -6.93
CA ASP A 137 15.79 8.94 -5.81
C ASP A 137 15.62 9.74 -4.51
N LYS A 138 15.65 11.09 -4.60
CA LYS A 138 15.46 11.95 -3.44
C LYS A 138 14.03 11.87 -2.93
N TYR A 139 13.05 11.87 -3.83
CA TYR A 139 11.65 11.69 -3.48
C TYR A 139 11.43 10.36 -2.75
N GLU A 140 12.00 9.25 -3.24
CA GLU A 140 11.91 7.93 -2.62
C GLU A 140 12.57 7.89 -1.24
N GLN A 141 13.75 8.48 -1.07
CA GLN A 141 14.41 8.60 0.23
C GLN A 141 13.52 9.32 1.25
N ILE A 142 12.91 10.45 0.86
CA ILE A 142 12.00 11.21 1.72
C ILE A 142 10.72 10.38 1.98
N MET A 143 10.16 9.69 1.00
CA MET A 143 8.99 8.81 1.17
C MET A 143 9.26 7.71 2.22
N ILE A 144 10.42 7.05 2.16
CA ILE A 144 10.80 5.98 3.09
C ILE A 144 10.88 6.53 4.52
N ALA A 145 11.53 7.68 4.69
CA ALA A 145 11.63 8.34 5.99
C ALA A 145 10.27 8.84 6.49
N TYR A 146 9.47 9.46 5.61
CA TYR A 146 8.13 9.97 5.91
C TYR A 146 7.20 8.88 6.44
N ARG A 147 7.31 7.63 5.95
CA ARG A 147 6.51 6.51 6.45
C ARG A 147 6.87 6.09 7.89
N GLN A 148 8.06 6.41 8.37
CA GLN A 148 8.61 5.94 9.64
C GLN A 148 8.72 7.05 10.69
N ASP A 149 8.87 8.30 10.28
CA ASP A 149 9.10 9.44 11.16
C ASP A 149 7.85 10.33 11.28
N GLN A 150 7.20 10.28 12.43
CA GLN A 150 6.02 11.08 12.73
C GLN A 150 6.30 12.59 12.76
N ALA A 151 7.49 13.02 13.19
CA ALA A 151 7.84 14.44 13.21
C ALA A 151 8.02 14.97 11.79
N LEU A 152 8.60 14.15 10.90
CA LEU A 152 8.67 14.44 9.48
C LEU A 152 7.28 14.53 8.84
N GLN A 153 6.36 13.61 9.19
CA GLN A 153 4.97 13.68 8.73
C GLN A 153 4.30 15.00 9.09
N GLN A 154 4.41 15.42 10.35
CA GLN A 154 3.84 16.69 10.82
C GLN A 154 4.46 17.90 10.11
N ARG A 155 5.77 17.88 9.81
CA ARG A 155 6.43 18.95 9.07
C ARG A 155 5.92 19.06 7.64
N VAL A 156 5.85 17.94 6.93
CA VAL A 156 5.32 17.91 5.55
C VAL A 156 3.85 18.31 5.52
N GLN A 157 3.04 17.85 6.47
CA GLN A 157 1.64 18.25 6.58
C GLN A 157 1.47 19.77 6.71
N LYS A 158 2.23 20.42 7.60
CA LYS A 158 2.22 21.88 7.72
C LYS A 158 2.63 22.58 6.42
N LEU A 159 3.60 22.04 5.70
CA LEU A 159 4.01 22.58 4.39
C LEU A 159 2.92 22.43 3.33
N MET A 160 2.07 21.40 3.39
CA MET A 160 0.93 21.24 2.49
C MET A 160 -0.24 22.16 2.86
N GLU A 161 -0.46 22.45 4.15
CA GLU A 161 -1.50 23.36 4.63
C GLU A 161 -1.22 24.85 4.30
N GLN A 162 0.03 25.20 4.04
CA GLN A 162 0.47 26.56 3.73
C GLN A 162 0.47 26.90 2.24
N GLN A 163 0.05 25.96 1.39
CA GLN A 163 0.03 26.10 -0.08
C GLN A 163 -1.29 26.64 -0.61
#